data_AF-A0A1S4ERR5-F1
#
_entry.id   AF-A0A1S4ERR5-F1
#
_cell.length_a   1.000
_cell.length_b   1.000
_cell.length_c   1.000
_cell.angle_alpha   90.00
_cell.angle_beta   90.00
_cell.angle_gamma   90.00
#
_symmetry.space_group_name_H-M   'P 1'
#
loop_
_entity.id
_entity.type
_entity.pdbx_description
1 polymer ?
#
loop_
_entity_poly.entity_id
_entity_poly.type
_entity_poly.pdbx_seq_one_letter_code
_entity_poly.pdbx_strand_id
1 'polypeptide(L)' 'MPVMKGWRVKTNSEMTRRAREGVMEFLLVNHPLDCPICDQGGECDLQDQSMAFGSDRSRFTDIDFSGKR' A
#
# COMPACT_ATOMS: atom_id res chain seq x y z
N MET A 1 -16.52 7.62 -8.03
CA MET A 1 -17.45 8.74 -7.77
C MET A 1 -17.64 9.53 -9.06
N PRO A 2 -18.88 9.87 -9.45
CA PRO A 2 -19.10 10.74 -10.60
C PRO A 2 -18.58 12.17 -10.30
N VAL A 3 -18.05 12.84 -11.32
CA VAL A 3 -17.54 14.21 -11.21
C VAL A 3 -18.68 15.22 -11.25
N MET A 4 -18.57 16.30 -10.47
CA MET A 4 -19.54 17.41 -10.48
C MET A 4 -18.88 18.73 -10.91
N LYS A 5 -19.66 19.63 -11.51
CA LYS A 5 -19.19 20.95 -11.97
C LYS A 5 -18.62 21.75 -10.80
N GLY A 6 -17.41 22.29 -10.98
CA GLY A 6 -16.71 23.11 -9.97
C GLY A 6 -15.75 22.35 -9.05
N TRP A 7 -15.66 21.02 -9.16
CA TRP A 7 -14.68 20.25 -8.40
C TRP A 7 -13.24 20.49 -8.86
N ARG A 8 -12.33 20.64 -7.90
CA ARG A 8 -10.88 20.71 -8.12
C ARG A 8 -10.21 19.52 -7.45
N VAL A 9 -9.98 18.46 -8.22
CA VAL A 9 -9.35 17.24 -7.72
C VAL A 9 -7.86 17.48 -7.52
N LYS A 10 -7.38 17.35 -6.28
CA LYS A 10 -5.95 17.45 -5.94
C LYS A 10 -5.41 16.07 -5.64
N THR A 11 -4.75 15.46 -6.62
CA THR A 11 -4.19 14.10 -6.49
C THR A 11 -2.86 14.04 -5.76
N ASN A 12 -2.17 15.17 -5.63
CA ASN A 12 -0.88 15.29 -4.94
C ASN A 12 -0.96 16.21 -3.71
N SER A 13 -2.10 16.18 -3.00
CA SER A 13 -2.23 16.90 -1.74
C SER A 13 -1.68 16.05 -0.59
N GLU A 14 -1.22 16.70 0.49
CA GLU A 14 -0.73 16.00 1.69
C GLU A 14 -1.80 15.05 2.27
N MET A 15 -3.06 15.45 2.23
CA MET A 15 -4.19 14.59 2.65
C MET A 15 -4.29 13.33 1.79
N THR A 16 -4.16 13.47 0.47
CA THR A 16 -4.20 12.34 -0.47
C THR A 16 -3.01 11.41 -0.28
N ARG A 17 -1.83 11.96 -0.02
CA ARG A 17 -0.61 11.17 0.23
C ARG A 17 -0.74 10.35 1.52
N ARG A 18 -1.13 10.98 2.63
CA ARG A 18 -1.38 10.27 3.90
C ARG A 18 -2.45 9.20 3.78
N ALA A 19 -3.52 9.46 3.02
CA ALA A 19 -4.55 8.48 2.76
C ALA A 19 -4.02 7.25 2.01
N ARG A 20 -3.15 7.46 0.99
CA ARG A 20 -2.50 6.36 0.25
C ARG A 20 -1.57 5.55 1.14
N GLU A 21 -0.70 6.23 1.90
CA GLU A 21 0.23 5.59 2.84
C GLU A 21 -0.51 4.74 3.88
N GLY A 22 -1.60 5.26 4.46
CA GLY A 22 -2.40 4.52 5.45
C GLY A 22 -3.09 3.29 4.86
N VAL A 23 -3.66 3.38 3.66
CA VAL A 23 -4.26 2.21 2.97
C VAL A 23 -3.18 1.17 2.66
N MET A 24 -2.01 1.60 2.18
CA MET A 24 -0.91 0.69 1.86
C MET A 24 -0.41 -0.05 3.11
N GLU A 25 -0.32 0.65 4.23
CA GLU A 25 0.03 0.03 5.51
C GLU A 25 -0.98 -1.07 5.89
N PHE A 26 -2.28 -0.81 5.81
CA PHE A 26 -3.28 -1.83 6.11
C PHE A 26 -3.25 -3.03 5.17
N LEU A 27 -2.94 -2.81 3.89
CA LEU A 27 -2.77 -3.89 2.92
C LEU A 27 -1.56 -4.76 3.29
N LEU A 28 -0.45 -4.14 3.67
CA LEU A 28 0.81 -4.84 3.96
C LEU A 28 0.86 -5.48 5.34
N VAL A 29 0.08 -5.00 6.33
CA VAL A 29 0.04 -5.55 7.70
C VAL A 29 -0.26 -7.06 7.72
N ASN A 30 -1.17 -7.52 6.86
CA ASN A 30 -1.55 -8.93 6.76
C ASN A 30 -1.02 -9.59 5.47
N HIS A 31 -0.25 -8.87 4.66
CA HIS A 31 0.26 -9.41 3.40
C HIS A 31 1.47 -10.34 3.68
N PRO A 32 1.52 -11.52 3.07
CA PRO A 32 2.63 -12.43 3.27
C PRO A 32 3.93 -11.87 2.67
N LEU A 33 5.07 -12.10 3.33
CA LEU A 33 6.41 -11.76 2.81
C LEU A 33 6.92 -12.78 1.79
N ASP A 34 6.05 -13.23 0.89
CA ASP A 34 6.30 -14.31 -0.07
C ASP A 34 6.77 -13.78 -1.44
N CYS A 35 7.13 -12.51 -1.54
CA CYS A 35 7.52 -11.89 -2.82
C CYS A 35 8.55 -12.70 -3.63
N PRO A 36 9.58 -13.36 -3.03
CA PRO A 36 10.54 -14.18 -3.78
C PRO A 36 9.97 -15.46 -4.39
N ILE A 37 8.86 -15.98 -3.86
CA ILE A 37 8.20 -17.21 -4.33
C ILE A 37 6.85 -16.93 -5.00
N CYS A 38 6.42 -15.68 -4.98
CA CYS A 38 5.20 -15.23 -5.63
C CYS A 38 5.43 -15.16 -7.14
N ASP A 39 4.59 -15.84 -7.92
CA ASP A 39 4.69 -15.85 -9.39
C ASP A 39 4.54 -14.44 -10.00
N GLN A 40 3.84 -13.54 -9.31
CA GLN A 40 3.68 -12.14 -9.71
C GLN A 40 4.78 -11.22 -9.16
N GLY A 41 5.80 -11.77 -8.49
CA GLY A 41 6.93 -11.00 -7.99
C GLY A 41 7.65 -10.28 -9.14
N GLY A 42 7.72 -8.94 -9.07
CA GLY A 42 8.33 -8.10 -10.11
C GLY A 42 7.35 -7.49 -11.11
N GLU A 43 6.10 -7.98 -11.17
CA GLU A 43 4.99 -7.38 -11.95
C GLU A 43 3.78 -7.08 -11.07
N CYS A 44 3.95 -7.15 -9.75
CA CYS A 44 2.89 -6.96 -8.78
C CYS A 44 2.57 -5.46 -8.60
N ASP A 45 1.36 -5.05 -8.95
CA ASP A 45 0.87 -3.68 -8.73
C ASP A 45 1.00 -3.23 -7.27
N LEU A 46 0.83 -4.15 -6.31
CA LEU A 46 0.97 -3.83 -4.88
C LEU A 46 2.42 -3.49 -4.53
N GLN A 47 3.38 -4.21 -5.11
CA GLN A 47 4.80 -3.93 -4.93
C GLN A 47 5.15 -2.55 -5.50
N ASP A 48 4.71 -2.26 -6.73
CA ASP A 48 5.00 -0.99 -7.40
C ASP A 48 4.35 0.20 -6.70
N GLN A 49 3.09 0.06 -6.28
CA GLN A 49 2.39 1.11 -5.55
C GLN A 49 2.96 1.32 -4.15
N SER A 50 3.41 0.25 -3.48
CA SER A 50 4.11 0.36 -2.20
C SER A 50 5.42 1.11 -2.34
N MET A 51 6.18 0.84 -3.40
CA MET A 51 7.45 1.53 -3.66
C MET A 51 7.25 3.00 -4.07
N ALA A 52 6.18 3.30 -4.82
CA ALA A 52 5.93 4.64 -5.33
C ALA A 52 5.19 5.56 -4.34
N PHE A 53 4.27 5.02 -3.53
CA PHE A 53 3.35 5.79 -2.68
C PHE A 53 3.20 5.26 -1.25
N GLY A 54 3.82 4.14 -0.91
CA GLY A 54 3.80 3.56 0.43
C GLY A 54 4.81 4.20 1.37
N SER A 55 4.66 3.88 2.67
CA SER A 55 5.65 4.22 3.69
C SER A 55 6.92 3.36 3.51
N ASP A 56 8.09 3.91 3.82
CA ASP A 56 9.37 3.20 3.73
C ASP A 56 9.51 2.09 4.78
N ARG A 57 8.75 2.18 5.87
CA ARG A 57 8.80 1.25 7.00
C ARG A 57 7.40 0.88 7.47
N SER A 58 7.24 -0.40 7.83
CA SER A 58 6.09 -0.89 8.58
C SER A 58 6.26 -0.56 10.06
N ARG A 59 5.16 -0.17 10.72
CA ARG A 59 5.09 -0.02 12.18
C ARG A 59 4.66 -1.31 12.87
N PHE A 60 4.19 -2.29 12.09
CA PHE A 60 3.71 -3.58 12.59
C PHE A 60 4.89 -4.53 12.75
N THR A 61 5.25 -4.80 14.01
CA THR A 61 6.37 -5.69 14.40
C THR A 61 5.89 -7.00 15.02
N ASP A 62 4.60 -7.11 15.31
CA ASP A 62 4.03 -8.30 15.95
C ASP A 62 3.88 -9.43 14.92
N ILE A 63 4.50 -10.56 15.24
CA ILE A 63 4.59 -11.75 14.38
C ILE A 63 3.46 -12.76 14.68
N ASP A 64 2.41 -12.33 15.37
CA ASP A 64 1.40 -13.23 15.98
C ASP A 64 0.46 -13.92 14.97
N PHE A 65 0.52 -13.57 13.68
CA PHE A 65 -0.12 -14.39 12.65
C PHE A 65 0.83 -15.51 12.22
N SER A 66 0.70 -16.62 12.95
CA SER A 66 1.15 -17.96 12.56
C SER A 66 1.16 -18.17 11.04
N GLY A 67 2.35 -18.24 10.45
CA GLY A 67 2.51 -19.05 9.25
C GLY A 67 3.44 -18.60 8.14
N LYS A 68 4.27 -17.54 8.25
CA LYS A 68 5.22 -17.18 7.17
C LYS A 68 6.57 -16.66 7.67
N ARG A 69 7.34 -17.58 8.25
CA ARG A 69 8.80 -17.64 8.11
C ARG A 69 9.14 -18.94 7.41
#